data_AF-A0A382H1E4-F1
#
_entry.id   AF-A0A382H1E4-F1
#
_cell.length_a   1.000
_cell.length_b   1.000
_cell.length_c   1.000
_cell.angle_alpha   90.00
_cell.angle_beta   90.00
_cell.angle_gamma   90.00
#
_symmetry.space_group_name_H-M   'P 1'
#
loop_
_entity.id
_entity.type
_entity.pdbx_description
1 polymer ?
#
loop_
_entity_poly.entity_id
_entity_poly.type
_entity_poly.pdbx_seq_one_letter_code
_entity_poly.pdbx_strand_id
1 'polypeptide(L)'
;MGNKTNQEIINKLTAIESLLEGTHQVKPRTLVEAAKFLDLSPSHLYKLTSERKIPHFKPNGKKIYFDESELVQWLKRNPARTQEETEEKAASYIVSGKGSV
;
A
#
# COMPACT_ATOMS: atom_id res chain seq x y z
N MET A 1 -45.58 -12.48 6.30
CA MET A 1 -44.40 -12.38 7.19
C MET A 1 -43.09 -11.99 6.48
N GLY A 2 -42.96 -12.09 5.15
CA GLY A 2 -41.70 -11.80 4.43
C GLY A 2 -41.21 -10.34 4.36
N ASN A 3 -42.03 -9.34 4.71
CA ASN A 3 -41.64 -7.93 4.63
C ASN A 3 -40.81 -7.44 5.83
N LYS A 4 -40.99 -8.03 7.02
CA LYS A 4 -40.32 -7.57 8.24
C LYS A 4 -38.83 -7.93 8.23
N THR A 5 -38.53 -9.15 7.76
CA THR A 5 -37.16 -9.66 7.64
C THR A 5 -36.37 -8.92 6.56
N ASN A 6 -37.01 -8.58 5.43
CA ASN A 6 -36.38 -7.77 4.40
C ASN A 6 -36.06 -6.36 4.89
N GLN A 7 -36.94 -5.76 5.69
CA GLN A 7 -36.69 -4.45 6.29
C GLN A 7 -35.55 -4.50 7.31
N GLU A 8 -35.45 -5.56 8.12
CA GLU A 8 -34.29 -5.76 9.00
C GLU A 8 -32.99 -5.93 8.23
N ILE A 9 -33.00 -6.65 7.10
CA ILE A 9 -31.83 -6.81 6.24
C ILE A 9 -31.40 -5.45 5.67
N ILE A 10 -32.33 -4.67 5.10
CA ILE A 10 -32.04 -3.35 4.53
C ILE A 10 -31.48 -2.42 5.61
N ASN A 11 -32.08 -2.40 6.80
CA ASN A 11 -31.60 -1.56 7.91
C ASN A 11 -30.18 -1.95 8.33
N LYS A 12 -29.86 -3.25 8.38
CA LYS A 12 -28.50 -3.71 8.67
C LYS A 12 -27.52 -3.34 7.57
N LEU A 13 -27.92 -3.41 6.29
CA LEU A 13 -27.09 -3.00 5.16
C LEU A 13 -26.77 -1.50 5.21
N THR A 14 -27.78 -0.65 5.46
CA THR A 14 -27.57 0.81 5.60
C THR A 14 -26.66 1.14 6.78
N ALA A 15 -26.77 0.42 7.90
CA ALA A 15 -25.87 0.60 9.03
C ALA A 15 -24.41 0.25 8.69
N ILE A 16 -24.19 -0.84 7.94
CA ILE A 16 -22.86 -1.25 7.47
C ILE A 16 -22.29 -0.21 6.50
N GLU A 17 -23.11 0.29 5.56
CA GLU A 17 -22.70 1.30 4.57
C GLU A 17 -22.26 2.60 5.25
N SER A 18 -23.03 3.09 6.23
CA SER A 18 -22.67 4.29 7.00
C SER A 18 -21.39 4.11 7.84
N LEU A 19 -21.18 2.90 8.40
CA LEU A 19 -19.92 2.56 9.07
C LEU A 19 -18.73 2.54 8.10
N LEU A 20 -18.92 2.02 6.88
CA LEU A 20 -17.89 1.97 5.85
C LEU A 20 -17.52 3.35 5.31
N GLU A 21 -18.49 4.25 5.14
CA GLU A 21 -18.24 5.64 4.75
C GLU A 21 -17.35 6.38 5.77
N GLY A 22 -17.59 6.16 7.07
CA GLY A 22 -16.75 6.72 8.14
C GLY A 22 -15.31 6.18 8.13
N THR A 23 -15.10 4.94 7.70
CA THR A 23 -13.77 4.30 7.62
C THR A 23 -12.96 4.68 6.39
N HIS A 24 -13.59 5.20 5.33
CA HIS A 24 -12.91 5.60 4.09
C HIS A 24 -12.14 6.92 4.18
N GLN A 25 -12.14 7.59 5.34
CA GLN A 25 -11.22 8.69 5.58
C GLN A 25 -9.82 8.11 5.83
N VAL A 26 -9.10 7.81 4.74
CA VAL A 26 -7.69 7.41 4.77
C VAL A 26 -6.88 8.58 5.30
N LYS A 27 -6.76 8.66 6.62
CA LYS A 27 -6.01 9.71 7.28
C LYS A 27 -4.54 9.55 6.89
N PRO A 28 -3.90 10.58 6.31
CA PRO A 28 -2.48 10.52 5.99
C PRO A 28 -1.66 10.27 7.27
N ARG A 29 -0.78 9.27 7.22
CA ARG A 29 0.11 8.91 8.31
C ARG A 29 1.24 9.93 8.40
N THR A 30 1.57 10.35 9.61
CA THR A 30 2.76 11.17 9.89
C THR A 30 4.03 10.32 9.79
N LEU A 31 5.20 10.96 9.77
CA LEU A 31 6.50 10.25 9.75
C LEU A 31 6.66 9.24 10.89
N VAL A 32 6.18 9.55 12.10
CA VAL A 32 6.27 8.64 13.25
C VAL A 32 5.33 7.44 13.07
N GLU A 33 4.12 7.67 12.56
CA GLU A 33 3.15 6.60 12.32
C GLU A 33 3.58 5.69 11.16
N ALA A 34 4.12 6.28 10.08
CA ALA A 34 4.65 5.54 8.95
C ALA A 34 5.91 4.74 9.33
N ALA A 35 6.79 5.30 10.17
CA ALA A 35 7.96 4.58 10.69
C ALA A 35 7.54 3.34 11.47
N LYS A 36 6.53 3.47 12.35
CA LYS A 36 5.95 2.33 13.09
C LYS A 36 5.27 1.32 12.17
N PHE A 37 4.54 1.78 11.15
CA PHE A 37 3.85 0.92 10.20
C PHE A 37 4.82 0.06 9.37
N LEU A 38 5.95 0.64 8.96
CA LEU A 38 6.97 -0.03 8.16
C LEU A 38 8.02 -0.78 9.00
N ASP A 39 7.90 -0.72 10.33
CA ASP A 39 8.91 -1.20 11.28
C ASP A 39 10.33 -0.66 11.00
N LEU A 40 10.41 0.64 10.69
CA LEU A 40 11.65 1.35 10.42
C LEU A 40 11.94 2.39 11.50
N SER A 41 13.22 2.69 11.71
CA SER A 41 13.57 3.85 12.53
C SER A 41 13.13 5.16 11.84
N PRO A 42 12.69 6.19 12.58
CA PRO A 42 12.30 7.47 12.00
C PRO A 42 13.41 8.11 11.15
N SER A 43 14.67 7.95 11.56
CA SER A 43 15.84 8.44 10.82
C SER A 43 16.01 7.72 9.49
N HIS A 44 15.82 6.40 9.46
CA HIS A 44 15.88 5.63 8.22
C HIS A 44 14.75 6.02 7.27
N LEU A 45 13.52 6.15 7.78
CA LEU A 45 12.40 6.63 6.98
C LEU A 45 12.64 8.05 6.45
N TYR A 46 13.20 8.95 7.29
CA TYR A 46 13.55 10.29 6.86
C TYR A 46 14.56 10.28 5.70
N LYS A 47 15.61 9.44 5.79
CA LYS A 47 16.58 9.25 4.71
C LYS A 47 15.91 8.78 3.41
N LEU A 48 14.99 7.82 3.48
CA LEU A 48 14.22 7.37 2.32
C LEU A 48 13.39 8.49 1.69
N THR A 49 12.81 9.37 2.52
CA THR A 49 12.04 10.53 2.01
C THR A 49 12.94 11.59 1.36
N SER A 50 14.15 11.83 1.89
CA SER A 50 15.10 12.77 1.30
C SER A 50 15.67 12.27 -0.01
N GLU A 51 15.90 10.96 -0.13
CA GLU A 51 16.37 10.30 -1.35
C GLU A 51 15.24 10.06 -2.36
N ARG A 52 14.00 10.46 -2.05
CA ARG A 52 12.78 10.20 -2.86
C ARG A 52 12.59 8.72 -3.20
N LYS A 53 13.03 7.82 -2.32
CA LYS A 53 12.90 6.36 -2.50
C LYS A 53 11.56 5.81 -2.04
N ILE A 54 10.80 6.57 -1.27
CA ILE A 54 9.47 6.20 -0.75
C ILE A 54 8.42 7.25 -1.15
N PRO A 55 7.19 6.85 -1.54
CA PRO A 55 6.08 7.76 -1.79
C PRO A 55 5.78 8.59 -0.53
N HIS A 56 5.63 9.90 -0.70
CA HIS A 56 5.34 10.81 0.41
C HIS A 56 4.79 12.15 -0.08
N PHE A 57 4.06 12.83 0.80
CA PHE A 57 3.46 14.15 0.58
C PHE A 57 4.09 15.20 1.50
N LYS A 58 4.36 16.40 0.96
CA LYS A 58 4.93 17.55 1.69
C LYS A 58 4.18 18.85 1.36
N PRO A 59 2.89 18.98 1.72
CA PRO A 59 2.05 20.11 1.30
C PRO A 59 2.59 21.48 1.72
N ASN A 60 3.21 21.58 2.90
CA ASN A 60 3.78 22.83 3.44
C ASN A 60 5.30 22.77 3.65
N GLY A 61 5.99 21.78 3.07
CA GLY A 61 7.44 21.58 3.18
C GLY A 61 7.99 21.16 4.56
N LYS A 62 7.32 21.51 5.68
CA LYS A 62 7.77 21.20 7.05
C LYS A 62 7.39 19.81 7.55
N LYS A 63 6.21 19.31 7.15
CA LYS A 63 5.69 18.01 7.61
C LYS A 63 5.60 17.04 6.44
N ILE A 64 5.89 15.78 6.73
CA ILE A 64 5.86 14.68 5.78
C ILE A 64 4.67 13.79 6.15
N TYR A 65 3.86 13.49 5.15
CA TYR A 65 2.71 12.62 5.26
C TYR A 65 2.82 11.47 4.27
N PHE A 66 2.16 10.37 4.60
CA PHE A 66 2.18 9.13 3.82
C PHE A 66 0.76 8.61 3.67
N ASP A 67 0.45 8.14 2.47
CA ASP A 67 -0.76 7.35 2.26
C ASP A 67 -0.44 5.88 2.55
N GLU A 68 -1.30 5.23 3.32
CA GLU A 68 -1.07 3.83 3.71
C GLU A 68 -1.12 2.88 2.51
N SER A 69 -2.01 3.12 1.55
CA SER A 69 -2.11 2.28 0.36
C SER A 69 -0.85 2.39 -0.50
N GLU A 70 -0.27 3.59 -0.62
CA GLU A 70 1.01 3.78 -1.32
C GLU A 70 2.18 3.12 -0.58
N LEU A 71 2.19 3.15 0.76
CA LEU A 71 3.20 2.44 1.56
C LEU A 71 3.13 0.92 1.34
N VAL A 72 1.92 0.36 1.31
CA VAL A 72 1.69 -1.06 1.03
C VAL A 72 2.13 -1.43 -0.39
N GLN A 73 1.80 -0.60 -1.39
CA GLN A 73 2.26 -0.80 -2.76
C GLN A 73 3.78 -0.71 -2.87
N TRP A 74 4.41 0.22 -2.15
CA TRP A 74 5.85 0.36 -2.10
C TRP A 74 6.53 -0.89 -1.53
N LEU A 75 6.01 -1.47 -0.44
CA LEU A 75 6.50 -2.74 0.12
C LEU A 75 6.41 -3.89 -0.90
N LYS A 76 5.36 -3.91 -1.71
CA LYS A 76 5.14 -4.93 -2.74
C LYS A 76 5.93 -4.69 -4.03
N ARG A 77 6.62 -3.55 -4.18
CA ARG A 77 7.27 -3.15 -5.44
C ARG A 77 8.42 -4.07 -5.85
N ASN A 78 9.19 -4.58 -4.89
CA ASN A 78 10.31 -5.46 -5.17
C ASN A 78 10.20 -6.72 -4.30
N PRO A 79 9.29 -7.65 -4.66
CA PRO A 79 9.23 -8.93 -3.96
C PRO A 79 10.60 -9.61 -4.10
N ALA A 80 11.10 -10.15 -2.99
CA ALA A 80 12.21 -11.08 -3.04
C ALA A 80 11.70 -12.33 -3.77
N ARG A 81 11.97 -12.40 -5.07
CA ARG A 81 11.61 -13.55 -5.90
C ARG A 81 12.35 -14.77 -5.40
N THR A 82 11.70 -15.93 -5.45
CA THR A 82 12.38 -17.18 -5.14
C THR A 82 13.43 -17.47 -6.20
N GLN A 83 14.36 -18.35 -5.88
CA GLN A 83 15.42 -18.75 -6.80
C GLN A 83 14.83 -19.34 -8.10
N GLU A 84 13.74 -20.11 -7.98
CA GLU A 84 13.01 -20.71 -9.10
C GLU A 84 12.43 -19.66 -10.07
N GLU A 85 11.81 -18.60 -9.55
CA GLU A 85 11.27 -17.50 -10.38
C GLU A 85 12.38 -16.70 -11.10
N THR A 86 13.57 -16.69 -10.52
CA THR A 86 14.74 -16.02 -11.11
C THR A 86 15.33 -16.85 -12.25
N GLU A 87 15.41 -18.17 -12.06
CA GLU A 87 15.84 -19.14 -13.08
C GLU A 87 14.86 -19.19 -14.27
N GLU A 88 13.55 -19.13 -14.03
CA GLU A 88 12.53 -19.09 -15.08
C GLU A 88 12.60 -17.78 -15.90
N LYS A 89 12.89 -16.64 -15.25
CA LYS A 89 13.16 -15.38 -15.96
C LYS A 89 14.46 -15.40 -16.75
N ALA A 90 15.51 -16.02 -16.23
CA ALA A 90 16.76 -16.20 -16.98
C ALA A 90 16.55 -17.11 -18.20
N ALA A 91 15.84 -18.23 -18.03
CA ALA A 91 15.51 -19.16 -19.11
C ALA A 91 14.67 -18.50 -20.21
N SER A 92 13.66 -17.71 -19.84
CA SER A 92 12.85 -16.95 -20.82
C SER A 92 13.62 -15.83 -21.50
N TYR A 93 14.63 -15.24 -20.85
CA TYR A 93 15.51 -14.25 -21.48
C TYR A 93 16.45 -14.88 -22.52
N ILE A 94 16.98 -16.09 -22.25
CA ILE A 94 17.79 -16.85 -23.20
C ILE A 94 16.96 -17.29 -24.42
N VAL A 95 15.72 -17.73 -24.19
CA VAL A 95 14.80 -18.16 -25.26
C VAL A 95 14.31 -17.00 -26.15
N SER A 96 14.27 -15.76 -25.65
CA SER A 96 13.74 -14.59 -26.39
C SER A 96 14.78 -13.80 -27.21
N GLY A 97 16.02 -14.29 -27.34
CA GLY A 97 16.91 -13.88 -28.43
C GLY A 97 17.38 -12.42 -28.44
N LYS A 98 17.65 -11.81 -27.28
CA LYS A 98 18.32 -10.48 -27.20
C LYS A 98 19.79 -10.55 -26.72
N GLY A 99 20.39 -11.74 -26.76
CA GLY A 99 21.82 -11.98 -26.48
C GLY A 99 22.66 -12.18 -27.75
N SER A 100 22.35 -11.47 -28.84
CA SER A 100 23.19 -11.46 -30.04
C SER A 100 23.25 -10.05 -30.59
N VAL A 101 24.14 -9.24 -30.00
CA VAL A 101 25.26 -8.50 -30.63
C VAL A 101 26.16 -7.93 -29.55
#